data_AF-A0A0N7JYQ6-F1
#
_entry.id   AF-A0A0N7JYQ6-F1
#
_cell.length_a   1.000
_cell.length_b   1.000
_cell.length_c   1.000
_cell.angle_alpha   90.00
_cell.angle_beta   90.00
_cell.angle_gamma   90.00
#
_symmetry.space_group_name_H-M   'P 1'
#
loop_
_entity.id
_entity.type
_entity.pdbx_description
1 polymer ?
#
loop_
_entity_poly.entity_id
_entity_poly.type
_entity_poly.pdbx_seq_one_letter_code
_entity_poly.pdbx_strand_id
1 'polypeptide(L)'
;MEANQSEADSADGSGIGGPADKTGTAVAVVSDGSRHSQHTSRRSLNEALATDAEIVAGLGGFAADPVVLPASTDGSLDVAGLLDALEKLPRRYRAVFLTRTRVPSDFLDAVHARADLPLVLSEQAASMTVLCASALAHLRRTERTPLESRVLLAGAHLMPDLGPLLMLAGFYHQTFWSDQDRQTISLERTSDLADVVIDVRQGSAPAVQTALIAQNFADGAVIRPTGLDARTLVAPGILRVALESPPTSIQVRLPLLRRCAEALAQSLPLTMPWPGLAGDQRGEAVTKAVADAVRRGLDPRIVDP
;
A
#
# COMPACT_ATOMS: atom_id res chain seq x y z
N MET A 1 70.21 16.69 15.77
CA MET A 1 69.43 17.95 15.82
C MET A 1 68.81 18.12 14.44
N GLU A 2 67.48 18.02 14.40
CA GLU A 2 66.52 18.57 13.42
C GLU A 2 66.75 18.26 11.92
N ALA A 3 65.95 17.36 11.33
CA ALA A 3 64.60 17.57 10.78
C ALA A 3 64.61 18.47 9.52
N ASN A 4 64.17 17.99 8.35
CA ASN A 4 62.76 17.89 7.94
C ASN A 4 62.60 17.40 6.47
N GLN A 5 61.58 16.55 6.25
CA GLN A 5 60.60 16.43 5.13
C GLN A 5 61.02 16.56 3.64
N SER A 6 60.66 15.56 2.82
CA SER A 6 59.52 15.65 1.85
C SER A 6 59.26 14.33 1.09
N GLU A 7 57.96 14.01 0.91
CA GLU A 7 57.27 13.25 -0.17
C GLU A 7 57.80 11.87 -0.60
N ALA A 8 57.11 10.73 -0.37
CA ALA A 8 55.79 10.30 -0.84
C ALA A 8 55.65 10.22 -2.38
N ASP A 9 55.80 9.02 -2.96
CA ASP A 9 54.97 8.65 -4.12
C ASP A 9 54.79 7.12 -4.31
N SER A 10 53.50 6.77 -4.36
CA SER A 10 52.80 5.73 -5.13
C SER A 10 53.12 4.23 -5.01
N ALA A 11 52.08 3.54 -4.52
CA ALA A 11 51.82 2.12 -4.62
C ALA A 11 51.23 1.73 -5.99
N ASP A 12 51.58 0.55 -6.49
CA ASP A 12 50.84 -0.13 -7.55
C ASP A 12 50.48 -1.55 -7.07
N GLY A 13 49.24 -1.70 -6.62
CA GLY A 13 48.69 -2.93 -6.08
C GLY A 13 47.38 -3.22 -6.80
N SER A 14 47.49 -3.82 -7.97
CA SER A 14 46.37 -4.24 -8.81
C SER A 14 45.60 -5.38 -8.13
N GLY A 15 44.58 -5.01 -7.36
CA GLY A 15 43.58 -5.93 -6.79
C GLY A 15 42.48 -6.20 -7.80
N ILE A 16 42.50 -7.39 -8.38
CA ILE A 16 41.45 -7.95 -9.24
C ILE A 16 40.13 -7.93 -8.48
N GLY A 17 39.20 -7.09 -8.94
CA GLY A 17 37.83 -7.01 -8.42
C GLY A 17 37.09 -8.32 -8.65
N GLY A 18 36.78 -9.02 -7.56
CA GLY A 18 35.78 -10.07 -7.55
C GLY A 18 34.39 -9.51 -7.84
N PRO A 19 33.48 -10.32 -8.42
CA PRO A 19 32.15 -9.87 -8.77
C PRO A 19 31.40 -9.44 -7.50
N ALA A 20 30.82 -8.25 -7.54
CA ALA A 20 29.96 -7.70 -6.51
C ALA A 20 28.89 -8.73 -6.09
N ASP A 21 28.81 -9.00 -4.79
CA ASP A 21 27.75 -9.75 -4.14
C ASP A 21 26.40 -9.04 -4.39
N LYS A 22 25.70 -9.50 -5.44
CA LYS A 22 24.45 -8.93 -5.97
C LYS A 22 23.24 -9.78 -5.58
N THR A 23 23.08 -10.21 -4.33
CA THR A 23 21.88 -11.01 -3.95
C THR A 23 21.46 -10.86 -2.48
N GLY A 24 21.67 -9.70 -1.86
CA GLY A 24 21.07 -9.44 -0.55
C GLY A 24 19.55 -9.22 -0.69
N THR A 25 18.71 -10.13 -0.16
CA THR A 25 17.26 -9.90 -0.11
C THR A 25 16.96 -8.55 0.53
N ALA A 26 16.18 -7.71 -0.15
CA ALA A 26 16.01 -6.32 0.21
C ALA A 26 14.65 -6.02 0.86
N VAL A 27 13.64 -6.86 0.62
CA VAL A 27 12.27 -6.69 1.14
C VAL A 27 11.82 -7.92 1.92
N ALA A 28 11.16 -7.73 3.06
CA ALA A 28 10.43 -8.79 3.73
C ALA A 28 8.92 -8.63 3.48
N VAL A 29 8.25 -9.70 3.06
CA VAL A 29 6.78 -9.78 3.01
C VAL A 29 6.31 -10.50 4.26
N VAL A 30 5.72 -9.72 5.16
CA VAL A 30 5.55 -10.09 6.56
C VAL A 30 4.07 -10.26 6.89
N SER A 31 3.74 -11.29 7.69
CA SER A 31 2.40 -11.44 8.27
C SER A 31 2.41 -12.13 9.63
N ASP A 32 1.48 -11.75 10.50
CA ASP A 32 1.14 -12.51 11.72
C ASP A 32 -0.05 -13.47 11.53
N GLY A 33 -0.69 -13.43 10.35
CA GLY A 33 -1.84 -14.26 10.00
C GLY A 33 -3.18 -13.81 10.60
N SER A 34 -3.25 -12.68 11.29
CA SER A 34 -4.48 -12.23 11.97
C SER A 34 -5.62 -11.86 11.02
N ARG A 35 -5.33 -11.61 9.73
CA ARG A 35 -6.33 -11.50 8.64
C ARG A 35 -6.29 -12.67 7.66
N HIS A 36 -5.46 -13.67 7.93
CA HIS A 36 -5.53 -14.95 7.24
C HIS A 36 -6.68 -15.76 7.85
N SER A 37 -7.49 -16.42 7.03
CA SER A 37 -8.71 -17.10 7.50
C SER A 37 -8.47 -17.93 8.76
N GLN A 38 -9.32 -17.78 9.78
CA GLN A 38 -9.15 -18.45 11.08
C GLN A 38 -9.14 -19.99 10.99
N HIS A 39 -9.58 -20.56 9.87
CA HIS A 39 -9.62 -22.00 9.60
C HIS A 39 -8.43 -22.51 8.76
N THR A 40 -7.48 -21.65 8.38
CA THR A 40 -6.34 -22.05 7.55
C THR A 40 -5.08 -22.32 8.36
N SER A 41 -4.36 -23.38 7.98
CA SER A 41 -3.13 -23.79 8.65
C SER A 41 -1.97 -22.80 8.42
N ARG A 42 -0.94 -22.82 9.28
CA ARG A 42 0.30 -22.06 9.07
C ARG A 42 0.98 -22.36 7.73
N ARG A 43 0.86 -23.59 7.23
CA ARG A 43 1.37 -23.96 5.91
C ARG A 43 0.69 -23.15 4.80
N SER A 44 -0.63 -22.99 4.89
CA SER A 44 -1.39 -22.15 3.96
C SER A 44 -0.99 -20.67 4.05
N LEU A 45 -0.66 -20.16 5.24
CA LEU A 45 -0.14 -18.78 5.37
C LEU A 45 1.23 -18.63 4.70
N ASN A 46 2.16 -19.57 4.90
CA ASN A 46 3.47 -19.54 4.25
C ASN A 46 3.36 -19.57 2.72
N GLU A 47 2.51 -20.44 2.16
CA GLU A 47 2.26 -20.52 0.72
C GLU A 47 1.65 -19.21 0.18
N ALA A 48 0.73 -18.61 0.93
CA ALA A 48 0.15 -17.32 0.58
C ALA A 48 1.19 -16.19 0.60
N LEU A 49 2.06 -16.14 1.61
CA LEU A 49 3.14 -15.13 1.68
C LEU A 49 4.21 -15.33 0.62
N ALA A 50 4.55 -16.58 0.28
CA ALA A 50 5.46 -16.86 -0.82
C ALA A 50 4.89 -16.30 -2.14
N THR A 51 3.59 -16.50 -2.38
CA THR A 51 2.89 -15.92 -3.54
C THR A 51 2.92 -14.39 -3.50
N ASP A 52 2.65 -13.78 -2.33
CA ASP A 52 2.70 -12.33 -2.15
C ASP A 52 4.11 -11.78 -2.44
N ALA A 53 5.15 -12.47 -1.96
CA ALA A 53 6.55 -12.13 -2.20
C ALA A 53 6.92 -12.23 -3.69
N GLU A 54 6.52 -13.31 -4.37
CA GLU A 54 6.75 -13.47 -5.81
C GLU A 54 6.09 -12.37 -6.64
N ILE A 55 4.84 -12.00 -6.35
CA ILE A 55 4.12 -10.93 -7.05
C ILE A 55 4.85 -9.59 -6.89
N VAL A 56 5.17 -9.23 -5.65
CA VAL A 56 5.77 -7.94 -5.32
C VAL A 56 7.21 -7.86 -5.84
N ALA A 57 7.99 -8.95 -5.71
CA ALA A 57 9.34 -9.06 -6.25
C ALA A 57 9.35 -8.97 -7.78
N GLY A 58 8.47 -9.73 -8.45
CA GLY A 58 8.39 -9.79 -9.91
C GLY A 58 8.04 -8.44 -10.54
N LEU A 59 7.03 -7.76 -10.01
CA LEU A 59 6.65 -6.42 -10.50
C LEU A 59 7.65 -5.34 -10.06
N GLY A 60 8.23 -5.51 -8.87
CA GLY A 60 9.14 -4.56 -8.24
C GLY A 60 10.56 -4.59 -8.79
N GLY A 61 11.00 -5.72 -9.35
CA GLY A 61 12.37 -5.91 -9.84
C GLY A 61 13.39 -6.02 -8.70
N PHE A 62 13.00 -6.60 -7.57
CA PHE A 62 13.86 -6.79 -6.39
C PHE A 62 13.61 -8.15 -5.73
N ALA A 63 14.54 -8.59 -4.88
CA ALA A 63 14.36 -9.81 -4.08
C ALA A 63 13.47 -9.56 -2.85
N ALA A 64 12.50 -10.43 -2.62
CA ALA A 64 11.62 -10.41 -1.46
C ALA A 64 11.51 -11.80 -0.81
N ASP A 65 11.58 -11.85 0.53
CA ASP A 65 11.42 -13.10 1.29
C ASP A 65 10.08 -13.09 2.07
N PRO A 66 9.32 -14.20 2.07
CA PRO A 66 8.17 -14.35 2.96
C PRO A 66 8.63 -14.58 4.41
N VAL A 67 8.01 -13.88 5.36
CA VAL A 67 8.33 -13.97 6.78
C VAL A 67 7.04 -14.03 7.61
N VAL A 68 6.85 -15.13 8.35
CA VAL A 68 5.77 -15.24 9.33
C VAL A 68 6.25 -14.74 10.68
N LEU A 69 5.53 -13.77 11.24
CA LEU A 69 5.75 -13.30 12.61
C LEU A 69 5.17 -14.31 13.61
N PRO A 70 5.79 -14.46 14.78
CA PRO A 70 5.20 -15.27 15.85
C PRO A 70 3.89 -14.63 16.31
N ALA A 71 2.77 -15.30 16.05
CA ALA A 71 1.46 -14.88 16.55
C ALA A 71 1.44 -14.88 18.09
N SER A 72 0.77 -13.89 18.66
CA SER A 72 0.38 -13.88 20.08
C SER A 72 -0.63 -15.00 20.39
N THR A 73 -0.81 -15.27 21.68
CA THR A 73 -1.72 -16.31 22.20
C THR A 73 -3.19 -16.10 21.80
N ASP A 74 -3.59 -14.86 21.50
CA ASP A 74 -4.91 -14.46 21.02
C ASP A 74 -5.03 -14.35 19.49
N GLY A 75 -3.95 -14.64 18.76
CA GLY A 75 -3.94 -14.69 17.30
C GLY A 75 -3.77 -13.34 16.59
N SER A 76 -3.50 -12.24 17.31
CA SER A 76 -3.14 -10.94 16.73
C SER A 76 -2.18 -10.15 17.61
N LEU A 77 -1.07 -9.67 17.05
CA LEU A 77 -0.15 -8.82 17.80
C LEU A 77 -0.79 -7.45 18.06
N ASP A 78 -0.61 -6.92 19.27
CA ASP A 78 -0.84 -5.50 19.53
C ASP A 78 0.28 -4.65 18.87
N VAL A 79 0.15 -3.32 18.95
CA VAL A 79 1.14 -2.41 18.32
C VAL A 79 2.55 -2.68 18.83
N ALA A 80 2.73 -2.88 20.14
CA ALA A 80 4.02 -3.11 20.75
C ALA A 80 4.64 -4.43 20.27
N GLY A 81 3.87 -5.53 20.30
CA GLY A 81 4.32 -6.83 19.83
C GLY A 81 4.67 -6.85 18.35
N LEU A 82 3.93 -6.11 17.52
CA LEU A 82 4.22 -5.99 16.09
C LEU A 82 5.51 -5.19 15.85
N LEU A 83 5.73 -4.08 16.56
CA LEU A 83 6.97 -3.31 16.49
C LEU A 83 8.18 -4.14 16.94
N ASP A 84 8.08 -4.83 18.08
CA ASP A 84 9.13 -5.71 18.59
C ASP A 84 9.49 -6.82 17.59
N ALA A 85 8.49 -7.36 16.90
CA ALA A 85 8.69 -8.38 15.87
C ALA A 85 9.40 -7.80 14.63
N LEU A 86 9.06 -6.57 14.24
CA LEU A 86 9.71 -5.86 13.13
C LEU A 86 11.15 -5.45 13.46
N GLU A 87 11.43 -5.02 14.69
CA GLU A 87 12.78 -4.68 15.16
C GLU A 87 13.73 -5.90 15.17
N LYS A 88 13.17 -7.10 15.35
CA LYS A 88 13.92 -8.38 15.31
C LYS A 88 14.19 -8.89 13.90
N LEU A 89 13.64 -8.25 12.86
CA LEU A 89 13.92 -8.65 11.49
C LEU A 89 15.41 -8.47 11.16
N PRO A 90 16.02 -9.38 10.38
CA PRO A 90 17.38 -9.22 9.90
C PRO A 90 17.59 -7.86 9.22
N ARG A 91 18.67 -7.16 9.59
CA ARG A 91 19.05 -5.83 9.05
C ARG A 91 19.27 -5.79 7.53
N ARG A 92 19.31 -6.95 6.86
CA ARG A 92 19.35 -7.05 5.39
C ARG A 92 18.08 -6.50 4.74
N TYR A 93 16.94 -6.57 5.43
CA TYR A 93 15.69 -6.03 4.93
C TYR A 93 15.64 -4.52 5.10
N ARG A 94 15.51 -3.81 3.99
CA ARG A 94 15.43 -2.34 3.95
C ARG A 94 13.99 -1.83 3.87
N ALA A 95 13.06 -2.70 3.46
CA ALA A 95 11.64 -2.43 3.47
C ALA A 95 10.84 -3.67 3.88
N VAL A 96 9.64 -3.43 4.40
CA VAL A 96 8.68 -4.43 4.86
C VAL A 96 7.35 -4.15 4.20
N PHE A 97 6.78 -5.17 3.58
CA PHE A 97 5.38 -5.18 3.18
C PHE A 97 4.59 -6.04 4.16
N LEU A 98 3.79 -5.39 5.00
CA LEU A 98 2.97 -6.05 6.02
C LEU A 98 1.59 -6.40 5.43
N THR A 99 1.33 -7.68 5.20
CA THR A 99 0.12 -8.18 4.54
C THR A 99 -0.59 -9.21 5.41
N ARG A 100 -1.90 -9.41 5.21
CA ARG A 100 -2.70 -10.39 5.95
C ARG A 100 -2.61 -10.23 7.48
N THR A 101 -2.29 -9.02 7.91
CA THR A 101 -2.15 -8.60 9.32
C THR A 101 -3.19 -7.53 9.62
N ARG A 102 -3.82 -7.63 10.79
CA ARG A 102 -4.68 -6.60 11.33
C ARG A 102 -3.78 -5.51 11.91
N VAL A 103 -3.90 -4.31 11.39
CA VAL A 103 -3.05 -3.19 11.77
C VAL A 103 -3.91 -2.17 12.53
N PRO A 104 -3.60 -1.88 13.80
CA PRO A 104 -4.23 -0.78 14.53
C PRO A 104 -4.03 0.57 13.83
N SER A 105 -4.94 1.53 14.02
CA SER A 105 -4.90 2.82 13.33
C SER A 105 -3.66 3.65 13.64
N ASP A 106 -3.12 3.54 14.84
CA ASP A 106 -1.93 4.25 15.33
C ASP A 106 -0.60 3.55 14.98
N PHE A 107 -0.65 2.37 14.35
CA PHE A 107 0.53 1.57 14.09
C PHE A 107 1.56 2.28 13.18
N LEU A 108 1.12 2.90 12.07
CA LEU A 108 2.05 3.56 11.16
C LEU A 108 2.71 4.79 11.81
N ASP A 109 1.99 5.51 12.66
CA ASP A 109 2.56 6.60 13.45
C ASP A 109 3.62 6.08 14.44
N ALA A 110 3.34 4.94 15.09
CA ALA A 110 4.30 4.29 15.97
C ALA A 110 5.53 3.77 15.22
N VAL A 111 5.38 3.27 13.99
CA VAL A 111 6.50 2.94 13.10
C VAL A 111 7.33 4.18 12.76
N HIS A 112 6.71 5.30 12.38
CA HIS A 112 7.43 6.53 12.05
C HIS A 112 8.16 7.16 13.23
N ALA A 113 7.71 6.89 14.46
CA ALA A 113 8.41 7.29 15.67
C ALA A 113 9.73 6.53 15.90
N ARG A 114 9.98 5.42 15.17
CA ARG A 114 11.17 4.57 15.29
C ARG A 114 12.10 4.79 14.09
N ALA A 115 13.16 5.57 14.27
CA ALA A 115 14.11 5.89 13.21
C ALA A 115 14.86 4.66 12.64
N ASP A 116 15.00 3.59 13.44
CA ASP A 116 15.80 2.42 13.07
C ASP A 116 15.01 1.33 12.34
N LEU A 117 13.68 1.49 12.20
CA LEU A 117 12.87 0.52 11.47
C LEU A 117 13.04 0.67 9.96
N PRO A 118 13.01 -0.45 9.19
CA PRO A 118 12.87 -0.37 7.75
C PRO A 118 11.56 0.33 7.38
N LEU A 119 11.45 0.81 6.15
CA LEU A 119 10.17 1.33 5.66
C LEU A 119 9.10 0.24 5.78
N VAL A 120 7.97 0.54 6.44
CA VAL A 120 6.82 -0.38 6.52
C VAL A 120 5.69 0.15 5.68
N LEU A 121 5.24 -0.65 4.71
CA LEU A 121 4.00 -0.45 3.97
C LEU A 121 3.00 -1.53 4.38
N SER A 122 1.85 -1.13 4.92
CA SER A 122 0.77 -2.07 5.20
C SER A 122 -0.12 -2.31 3.97
N GLU A 123 -0.65 -3.52 3.84
CA GLU A 123 -1.68 -3.87 2.86
C GLU A 123 -2.91 -2.96 2.99
N GLN A 124 -3.26 -2.53 4.20
CA GLN A 124 -4.35 -1.58 4.42
C GLN A 124 -4.05 -0.22 3.79
N ALA A 125 -2.86 0.35 3.99
CA ALA A 125 -2.44 1.61 3.37
C ALA A 125 -2.41 1.51 1.83
N ALA A 126 -1.88 0.40 1.31
CA ALA A 126 -1.90 0.12 -0.12
C ALA A 126 -3.34 -0.02 -0.66
N SER A 127 -4.23 -0.72 0.05
CA SER A 127 -5.64 -0.90 -0.35
C SER A 127 -6.39 0.43 -0.36
N MET A 128 -6.22 1.27 0.66
CA MET A 128 -6.84 2.61 0.69
C MET A 128 -6.37 3.47 -0.48
N THR A 129 -5.09 3.40 -0.84
CA THR A 129 -4.52 4.08 -2.01
C THR A 129 -5.22 3.63 -3.30
N VAL A 130 -5.42 2.31 -3.46
CA VAL A 130 -6.09 1.74 -4.63
C VAL A 130 -7.57 2.13 -4.69
N LEU A 131 -8.28 2.14 -3.56
CA LEU A 131 -9.69 2.57 -3.50
C LEU A 131 -9.84 4.05 -3.85
N CYS A 132 -8.94 4.90 -3.32
CA CYS A 132 -8.90 6.32 -3.66
C CYS A 132 -8.60 6.52 -5.16
N ALA A 133 -7.62 5.80 -5.71
CA ALA A 133 -7.31 5.83 -7.14
C ALA A 133 -8.50 5.38 -8.00
N SER A 134 -9.28 4.41 -7.53
CA SER A 134 -10.47 3.91 -8.21
C SER A 134 -11.55 4.98 -8.30
N ALA A 135 -11.79 5.71 -7.21
CA ALA A 135 -12.74 6.82 -7.18
C ALA A 135 -12.28 7.97 -8.10
N LEU A 136 -11.00 8.35 -8.04
CA LEU A 136 -10.42 9.37 -8.91
C LEU A 136 -10.50 8.98 -10.40
N ALA A 137 -10.19 7.73 -10.74
CA ALA A 137 -10.27 7.23 -12.11
C ALA A 137 -11.73 7.22 -12.62
N HIS A 138 -12.68 6.86 -11.75
CA HIS A 138 -14.10 6.93 -12.06
C HIS A 138 -14.55 8.36 -12.37
N LEU A 139 -14.21 9.33 -11.52
CA LEU A 139 -14.58 10.73 -11.75
C LEU A 139 -13.94 11.31 -13.01
N ARG A 140 -12.67 10.99 -13.28
CA ARG A 140 -12.02 11.40 -14.53
C ARG A 140 -12.75 10.86 -15.75
N ARG A 141 -13.24 9.61 -15.69
CA ARG A 141 -14.01 8.97 -16.77
C ARG A 141 -15.38 9.62 -16.97
N THR A 142 -15.99 10.12 -15.91
CA THR A 142 -17.30 10.81 -15.95
C THR A 142 -17.17 12.33 -16.03
N GLU A 143 -15.96 12.84 -16.30
CA GLU A 143 -15.64 14.27 -16.44
C GLU A 143 -16.08 15.11 -15.22
N ARG A 144 -15.97 14.52 -14.02
CA ARG A 144 -16.33 15.14 -12.75
C ARG A 144 -15.12 15.43 -11.89
N THR A 145 -15.28 16.39 -10.98
CA THR A 145 -14.24 16.76 -10.01
C THR A 145 -14.51 16.16 -8.63
N PRO A 146 -13.48 15.77 -7.86
CA PRO A 146 -13.68 15.29 -6.48
C PRO A 146 -14.39 16.30 -5.58
N LEU A 147 -14.13 17.60 -5.78
CA LEU A 147 -14.67 18.71 -5.00
C LEU A 147 -16.21 18.76 -5.01
N GLU A 148 -16.81 18.44 -6.15
CA GLU A 148 -18.26 18.52 -6.36
C GLU A 148 -18.95 17.17 -6.17
N SER A 149 -18.19 16.11 -5.92
CA SER A 149 -18.68 14.73 -5.87
C SER A 149 -18.96 14.26 -4.45
N ARG A 150 -20.05 13.50 -4.30
CA ARG A 150 -20.49 12.88 -3.05
C ARG A 150 -20.01 11.45 -2.96
N VAL A 151 -19.31 11.11 -1.88
CA VAL A 151 -18.81 9.75 -1.64
C VAL A 151 -19.52 9.12 -0.47
N LEU A 152 -20.05 7.92 -0.66
CA LEU A 152 -20.56 7.08 0.41
C LEU A 152 -19.50 6.05 0.80
N LEU A 153 -19.14 6.01 2.08
CA LEU A 153 -18.21 5.04 2.67
C LEU A 153 -18.96 4.05 3.55
N ALA A 154 -19.20 2.85 3.02
CA ALA A 154 -19.82 1.76 3.76
C ALA A 154 -18.78 0.92 4.50
N GLY A 155 -18.89 0.84 5.83
CA GLY A 155 -17.96 0.11 6.70
C GLY A 155 -16.67 0.87 7.02
N ALA A 156 -16.67 2.20 7.00
CA ALA A 156 -15.46 3.04 7.15
C ALA A 156 -14.64 2.76 8.42
N HIS A 157 -15.25 2.27 9.50
CA HIS A 157 -14.54 1.83 10.71
C HIS A 157 -13.51 0.71 10.46
N LEU A 158 -13.61 -0.02 9.35
CA LEU A 158 -12.65 -1.05 8.93
C LEU A 158 -11.40 -0.45 8.26
N MET A 159 -11.46 0.80 7.79
CA MET A 159 -10.36 1.54 7.16
C MET A 159 -10.47 3.03 7.56
N PRO A 160 -10.17 3.38 8.83
CA PRO A 160 -10.46 4.71 9.38
C PRO A 160 -9.78 5.86 8.62
N ASP A 161 -8.59 5.61 8.06
CA ASP A 161 -7.84 6.63 7.32
C ASP A 161 -8.30 6.84 5.87
N LEU A 162 -9.27 6.04 5.38
CA LEU A 162 -9.77 6.17 4.01
C LEU A 162 -10.51 7.50 3.82
N GLY A 163 -11.35 7.91 4.78
CA GLY A 163 -12.04 9.21 4.74
C GLY A 163 -11.06 10.39 4.70
N PRO A 164 -10.09 10.47 5.64
CA PRO A 164 -9.01 11.46 5.58
C PRO A 164 -8.20 11.44 4.27
N LEU A 165 -7.88 10.27 3.73
CA LEU A 165 -7.18 10.15 2.44
C LEU A 165 -8.01 10.71 1.29
N LEU A 166 -9.31 10.39 1.23
CA LEU A 166 -10.23 10.90 0.22
C LEU A 166 -10.40 12.42 0.35
N MET A 167 -10.45 12.95 1.57
CA MET A 167 -10.51 14.39 1.81
C MET A 167 -9.27 15.10 1.28
N LEU A 168 -8.07 14.54 1.51
CA LEU A 168 -6.84 15.07 0.92
C LEU A 168 -6.83 14.98 -0.61
N ALA A 169 -7.51 14.00 -1.19
CA ALA A 169 -7.73 13.88 -2.63
C ALA A 169 -8.88 14.76 -3.17
N GLY A 170 -9.49 15.60 -2.33
CA GLY A 170 -10.50 16.58 -2.71
C GLY A 170 -11.96 16.15 -2.54
N PHE A 171 -12.23 14.95 -2.01
CA PHE A 171 -13.60 14.49 -1.74
C PHE A 171 -14.09 15.02 -0.38
N TYR A 172 -14.66 16.23 -0.35
CA TYR A 172 -15.12 16.85 0.89
C TYR A 172 -16.54 16.44 1.30
N HIS A 173 -17.36 15.97 0.36
CA HIS A 173 -18.73 15.55 0.63
C HIS A 173 -18.80 14.04 0.91
N GLN A 174 -18.49 13.65 2.14
CA GLN A 174 -18.46 12.24 2.56
C GLN A 174 -19.67 11.89 3.43
N THR A 175 -20.32 10.78 3.11
CA THR A 175 -21.34 10.14 3.95
C THR A 175 -20.81 8.80 4.44
N PHE A 176 -20.98 8.51 5.73
CA PHE A 176 -20.55 7.25 6.32
C PHE A 176 -21.76 6.38 6.62
N TRP A 177 -21.66 5.10 6.32
CA TRP A 177 -22.70 4.13 6.64
C TRP A 177 -22.08 2.87 7.25
N SER A 178 -22.76 2.29 8.22
CA SER A 178 -22.39 1.07 8.92
C SER A 178 -23.58 0.13 9.04
N ASP A 179 -23.34 -1.15 9.34
CA ASP A 179 -24.45 -2.10 9.52
C ASP A 179 -25.35 -1.74 10.73
N GLN A 180 -24.86 -0.90 11.65
CA GLN A 180 -25.67 -0.36 12.75
C GLN A 180 -26.73 0.63 12.25
N ASP A 181 -26.42 1.39 11.19
CA ASP A 181 -27.33 2.36 10.58
C ASP A 181 -28.49 1.69 9.84
N ARG A 182 -28.37 0.38 9.54
CA ARG A 182 -29.40 -0.38 8.81
C ARG A 182 -30.79 -0.30 9.46
N GLN A 183 -30.87 -0.09 10.77
CA GLN A 183 -32.14 0.03 11.49
C GLN A 183 -32.86 1.36 11.20
N THR A 184 -32.13 2.41 10.82
CA THR A 184 -32.67 3.76 10.57
C THR A 184 -32.71 4.09 9.09
N ILE A 185 -31.68 3.70 8.33
CA ILE A 185 -31.58 3.95 6.89
C ILE A 185 -30.87 2.80 6.17
N SER A 186 -31.47 2.29 5.09
CA SER A 186 -30.85 1.26 4.28
C SER A 186 -29.68 1.83 3.47
N LEU A 187 -28.67 1.00 3.22
CA LEU A 187 -27.53 1.38 2.38
C LEU A 187 -27.98 1.86 0.98
N GLU A 188 -29.01 1.22 0.41
CA GLU A 188 -29.61 1.61 -0.87
C GLU A 188 -30.09 3.06 -0.85
N ARG A 189 -30.90 3.43 0.15
CA ARG A 189 -31.40 4.82 0.30
C ARG A 189 -30.29 5.82 0.55
N THR A 190 -29.25 5.44 1.31
CA THR A 190 -28.10 6.31 1.51
C THR A 190 -27.28 6.46 0.22
N SER A 191 -27.24 5.43 -0.62
CA SER A 191 -26.48 5.44 -1.88
C SER A 191 -27.13 6.30 -2.96
N ASP A 192 -28.45 6.50 -2.96
CA ASP A 192 -29.17 7.27 -3.99
C ASP A 192 -28.63 8.72 -4.20
N LEU A 193 -27.94 9.27 -3.20
CA LEU A 193 -27.37 10.62 -3.24
C LEU A 193 -25.87 10.64 -3.54
N ALA A 194 -25.22 9.48 -3.68
CA ALA A 194 -23.79 9.36 -3.88
C ALA A 194 -23.44 9.35 -5.37
N ASP A 195 -22.32 9.98 -5.71
CA ASP A 195 -21.70 9.87 -7.03
C ASP A 195 -20.74 8.68 -7.09
N VAL A 196 -20.14 8.33 -5.94
CA VAL A 196 -19.25 7.18 -5.77
C VAL A 196 -19.61 6.46 -4.46
N VAL A 197 -19.72 5.14 -4.50
CA VAL A 197 -19.90 4.29 -3.32
C VAL A 197 -18.65 3.44 -3.13
N ILE A 198 -18.00 3.54 -1.98
CA ILE A 198 -16.89 2.67 -1.61
C ILE A 198 -17.34 1.78 -0.46
N ASP A 199 -17.44 0.48 -0.73
CA ASP A 199 -17.87 -0.51 0.26
C ASP A 199 -16.70 -1.39 0.69
N VAL A 200 -16.21 -1.14 1.90
CA VAL A 200 -15.08 -1.88 2.50
C VAL A 200 -15.53 -3.02 3.41
N ARG A 201 -16.84 -3.27 3.52
CA ARG A 201 -17.39 -4.36 4.33
C ARG A 201 -17.00 -5.71 3.73
N GLN A 202 -16.63 -6.64 4.61
CA GLN A 202 -16.14 -7.96 4.25
C GLN A 202 -17.25 -9.01 4.27
N GLY A 203 -17.09 -10.07 3.48
CA GLY A 203 -18.02 -11.21 3.44
C GLY A 203 -18.99 -11.20 2.26
N SER A 204 -19.67 -12.34 2.05
CA SER A 204 -20.53 -12.59 0.90
C SER A 204 -21.83 -11.78 0.94
N ALA A 205 -22.46 -11.65 2.11
CA ALA A 205 -23.72 -10.90 2.23
C ALA A 205 -23.56 -9.40 1.88
N PRO A 206 -22.55 -8.67 2.39
CA PRO A 206 -22.25 -7.33 1.90
C PRO A 206 -21.95 -7.29 0.41
N ALA A 207 -21.19 -8.26 -0.13
CA ALA A 207 -20.88 -8.30 -1.56
C ALA A 207 -22.13 -8.40 -2.44
N VAL A 208 -23.10 -9.25 -2.08
CA VAL A 208 -24.37 -9.36 -2.78
C VAL A 208 -25.16 -8.05 -2.69
N GLN A 209 -25.23 -7.44 -1.50
CA GLN A 209 -25.95 -6.17 -1.32
C GLN A 209 -25.34 -5.05 -2.19
N THR A 210 -24.02 -4.92 -2.23
CA THR A 210 -23.34 -3.94 -3.08
C THR A 210 -23.56 -4.20 -4.56
N ALA A 211 -23.55 -5.46 -4.98
CA ALA A 211 -23.80 -5.83 -6.38
C ALA A 211 -25.22 -5.48 -6.82
N LEU A 212 -26.20 -5.53 -5.92
CA LEU A 212 -27.56 -5.06 -6.19
C LEU A 212 -27.60 -3.54 -6.35
N ILE A 213 -26.97 -2.79 -5.45
CA ILE A 213 -26.90 -1.32 -5.54
C ILE A 213 -26.19 -0.89 -6.82
N ALA A 214 -25.10 -1.57 -7.20
CA ALA A 214 -24.31 -1.24 -8.39
C ALA A 214 -25.12 -1.25 -9.71
N GLN A 215 -26.27 -1.93 -9.76
CA GLN A 215 -27.16 -1.93 -10.94
C GLN A 215 -27.78 -0.56 -11.23
N ASN A 216 -27.85 0.32 -10.21
CA ASN A 216 -28.41 1.66 -10.33
C ASN A 216 -27.34 2.73 -10.64
N PHE A 217 -26.08 2.32 -10.84
CA PHE A 217 -24.95 3.22 -10.98
C PHE A 217 -24.23 3.03 -12.31
N ALA A 218 -23.52 4.06 -12.75
CA ALA A 218 -22.58 3.93 -13.87
C ALA A 218 -21.43 2.98 -13.50
N ASP A 219 -20.92 2.23 -14.48
CA ASP A 219 -19.87 1.23 -14.28
C ASP A 219 -18.67 1.77 -13.49
N GLY A 220 -18.31 1.09 -12.40
CA GLY A 220 -17.19 1.49 -11.54
C GLY A 220 -17.45 2.67 -10.61
N ALA A 221 -18.67 3.21 -10.51
CA ALA A 221 -19.03 4.15 -9.44
C ALA A 221 -19.14 3.45 -8.07
N VAL A 222 -19.46 2.15 -8.08
CA VAL A 222 -19.49 1.30 -6.89
C VAL A 222 -18.20 0.48 -6.82
N ILE A 223 -17.41 0.72 -5.79
CA ILE A 223 -16.03 0.26 -5.65
C ILE A 223 -15.95 -0.64 -4.41
N ARG A 224 -15.40 -1.84 -4.59
CA ARG A 224 -15.07 -2.78 -3.51
C ARG A 224 -13.59 -3.13 -3.56
N PRO A 225 -12.95 -3.47 -2.43
CA PRO A 225 -11.59 -4.00 -2.42
C PRO A 225 -11.44 -5.30 -3.23
N THR A 226 -12.52 -6.07 -3.39
CA THR A 226 -12.51 -7.34 -4.13
C THR A 226 -12.21 -7.10 -5.61
N GLY A 227 -11.12 -7.70 -6.12
CA GLY A 227 -10.64 -7.51 -7.49
C GLY A 227 -9.60 -6.39 -7.64
N LEU A 228 -9.31 -5.65 -6.57
CA LEU A 228 -8.29 -4.62 -6.51
C LEU A 228 -7.08 -5.15 -5.73
N ASP A 229 -6.02 -5.55 -6.45
CA ASP A 229 -4.85 -6.16 -5.81
C ASP A 229 -3.78 -5.11 -5.49
N ALA A 230 -3.81 -4.60 -4.26
CA ALA A 230 -2.82 -3.65 -3.74
C ALA A 230 -1.36 -4.14 -3.82
N ARG A 231 -1.14 -5.47 -3.80
CA ARG A 231 0.18 -6.10 -3.96
C ARG A 231 0.74 -5.90 -5.36
N THR A 232 -0.14 -5.71 -6.35
CA THR A 232 0.24 -5.45 -7.75
C THR A 232 0.26 -3.97 -8.10
N LEU A 233 -0.65 -3.19 -7.52
CA LEU A 233 -0.94 -1.81 -7.96
C LEU A 233 -0.07 -0.75 -7.27
N VAL A 234 0.32 -0.97 -6.01
CA VAL A 234 0.93 0.08 -5.17
C VAL A 234 2.23 -0.39 -4.53
N ALA A 235 2.22 -1.58 -3.91
CA ALA A 235 3.37 -2.08 -3.16
C ALA A 235 4.68 -2.11 -3.97
N PRO A 236 4.71 -2.60 -5.22
CA PRO A 236 5.96 -2.72 -5.96
C PRO A 236 6.64 -1.37 -6.21
N GLY A 237 5.86 -0.32 -6.50
CA GLY A 237 6.37 1.02 -6.80
C GLY A 237 6.94 1.71 -5.57
N ILE A 238 6.23 1.67 -4.44
CA ILE A 238 6.69 2.26 -3.18
C ILE A 238 7.94 1.53 -2.67
N LEU A 239 7.91 0.19 -2.67
CA LEU A 239 9.01 -0.61 -2.14
C LEU A 239 10.28 -0.45 -2.98
N ARG A 240 10.16 -0.36 -4.32
CA ARG A 240 11.32 -0.07 -5.20
C ARG A 240 12.03 1.22 -4.78
N VAL A 241 11.29 2.31 -4.59
CA VAL A 241 11.88 3.59 -4.20
C VAL A 241 12.46 3.54 -2.79
N ALA A 242 11.87 2.76 -1.88
CA ALA A 242 12.42 2.53 -0.54
C ALA A 242 13.80 1.86 -0.58
N LEU A 243 14.05 0.98 -1.55
CA LEU A 243 15.37 0.37 -1.74
C LEU A 243 16.39 1.34 -2.36
N GLU A 244 15.94 2.31 -3.16
CA GLU A 244 16.83 3.30 -3.79
C GLU A 244 17.17 4.47 -2.86
N SER A 245 16.34 4.70 -1.84
CA SER A 245 16.43 5.91 -0.99
C SER A 245 17.10 5.63 0.35
N PRO A 246 17.71 6.64 1.01
CA PRO A 246 18.23 6.49 2.37
C PRO A 246 17.14 6.00 3.34
N PRO A 247 17.48 5.20 4.36
CA PRO A 247 16.55 4.85 5.43
C PRO A 247 15.90 6.12 6.01
N THR A 248 14.62 6.04 6.39
CA THR A 248 13.79 7.14 6.95
C THR A 248 13.41 8.28 6.00
N SER A 249 13.95 8.35 4.78
CA SER A 249 13.60 9.40 3.81
C SER A 249 12.14 9.35 3.35
N ILE A 250 11.54 8.15 3.33
CA ILE A 250 10.16 7.94 2.93
C ILE A 250 9.31 7.66 4.17
N GLN A 251 8.26 8.46 4.36
CA GLN A 251 7.23 8.22 5.36
C GLN A 251 5.92 7.86 4.66
N VAL A 252 5.44 6.63 4.90
CA VAL A 252 4.16 6.14 4.35
C VAL A 252 3.00 6.77 5.11
N ARG A 253 2.67 8.02 4.75
CA ARG A 253 1.58 8.83 5.32
C ARG A 253 0.57 9.24 4.26
N LEU A 254 -0.59 9.75 4.69
CA LEU A 254 -1.67 10.13 3.78
C LEU A 254 -1.26 11.04 2.62
N PRO A 255 -0.36 12.03 2.77
CA PRO A 255 0.11 12.83 1.62
C PRO A 255 0.84 12.00 0.56
N LEU A 256 1.65 11.02 0.95
CA LEU A 256 2.31 10.11 0.03
C LEU A 256 1.29 9.18 -0.64
N LEU A 257 0.38 8.61 0.15
CA LEU A 257 -0.67 7.73 -0.35
C LEU A 257 -1.59 8.46 -1.35
N ARG A 258 -1.92 9.73 -1.10
CA ARG A 258 -2.66 10.59 -2.04
C ARG A 258 -1.93 10.71 -3.37
N ARG A 259 -0.65 11.09 -3.35
CA ARG A 259 0.15 11.24 -4.58
C ARG A 259 0.22 9.92 -5.36
N CYS A 260 0.37 8.80 -4.65
CA CYS A 260 0.34 7.47 -5.25
C CYS A 260 -1.04 7.18 -5.86
N ALA A 261 -2.14 7.53 -5.19
CA ALA A 261 -3.50 7.34 -5.69
C ALA A 261 -3.76 8.17 -6.95
N GLU A 262 -3.30 9.42 -7.00
CA GLU A 262 -3.41 10.30 -8.17
C GLU A 262 -2.62 9.76 -9.35
N ALA A 263 -1.35 9.38 -9.15
CA ALA A 263 -0.51 8.81 -10.20
C ALA A 263 -1.07 7.46 -10.70
N LEU A 264 -1.59 6.65 -9.80
CA LEU A 264 -2.25 5.39 -10.14
C LEU A 264 -3.51 5.67 -10.97
N ALA A 265 -4.40 6.55 -10.51
CA ALA A 265 -5.60 6.96 -11.24
C ALA A 265 -5.28 7.49 -12.63
N GLN A 266 -4.17 8.23 -12.78
CA GLN A 266 -3.71 8.75 -14.07
C GLN A 266 -3.26 7.65 -15.04
N SER A 267 -2.61 6.61 -14.51
CA SER A 267 -1.97 5.54 -15.28
C SER A 267 -2.93 4.42 -15.67
N LEU A 268 -4.08 4.34 -15.01
CA LEU A 268 -5.04 3.28 -15.24
C LEU A 268 -5.92 3.58 -16.46
N PRO A 269 -6.30 2.53 -17.22
CA PRO A 269 -7.28 2.66 -18.28
C PRO A 269 -8.59 3.26 -17.76
N LEU A 270 -9.27 4.02 -18.60
CA LEU A 270 -10.61 4.53 -18.30
C LEU A 270 -11.68 3.42 -18.30
N THR A 271 -11.34 2.17 -18.60
CA THR A 271 -12.27 1.03 -18.57
C THR A 271 -12.12 0.22 -17.27
N MET A 272 -13.25 -0.03 -16.61
CA MET A 272 -13.37 -0.93 -15.45
C MET A 272 -14.02 -2.27 -15.83
N PRO A 273 -13.74 -3.37 -15.11
CA PRO A 273 -12.72 -3.51 -14.06
C PRO A 273 -11.31 -3.39 -14.65
N TRP A 274 -10.33 -2.94 -13.85
CA TRP A 274 -8.94 -2.94 -14.29
C TRP A 274 -8.49 -4.38 -14.54
N PRO A 275 -8.18 -4.77 -15.79
CA PRO A 275 -7.76 -6.13 -16.07
C PRO A 275 -6.51 -6.47 -15.27
N GLY A 276 -6.43 -7.72 -14.77
CA GLY A 276 -5.33 -8.21 -13.95
C GLY A 276 -3.97 -7.80 -14.50
N LEU A 277 -3.26 -6.95 -13.75
CA LEU A 277 -1.97 -6.38 -14.14
C LEU A 277 -0.79 -7.34 -13.94
N ALA A 278 -1.08 -8.61 -13.59
CA ALA A 278 -0.06 -9.62 -13.37
C ALA A 278 0.49 -10.10 -14.72
N GLY A 279 1.76 -9.77 -14.99
CA GLY A 279 2.52 -10.32 -16.13
C GLY A 279 2.54 -9.47 -17.42
N ASP A 280 1.80 -8.36 -17.47
CA ASP A 280 1.72 -7.49 -18.66
C ASP A 280 2.60 -6.23 -18.53
N GLN A 281 3.01 -5.65 -19.66
CA GLN A 281 3.68 -4.32 -19.74
C GLN A 281 2.96 -3.21 -18.95
N ARG A 282 1.65 -3.38 -18.71
CA ARG A 282 0.83 -2.48 -17.89
C ARG A 282 1.22 -2.51 -16.41
N GLY A 283 1.60 -3.66 -15.87
CA GLY A 283 2.08 -3.78 -14.49
C GLY A 283 3.37 -2.99 -14.26
N GLU A 284 4.28 -3.00 -15.23
CA GLU A 284 5.50 -2.19 -15.19
C GLU A 284 5.18 -0.69 -15.26
N ALA A 285 4.30 -0.27 -16.16
CA ALA A 285 3.89 1.13 -16.29
C ALA A 285 3.25 1.68 -15.01
N VAL A 286 2.34 0.89 -14.39
CA VAL A 286 1.73 1.24 -13.11
C VAL A 286 2.77 1.32 -11.99
N THR A 287 3.65 0.33 -11.92
CA THR A 287 4.73 0.31 -10.91
C THR A 287 5.63 1.53 -11.05
N LYS A 288 5.99 1.90 -12.29
CA LYS A 288 6.79 3.08 -12.60
C LYS A 288 6.07 4.36 -12.19
N ALA A 289 4.79 4.51 -12.51
CA ALA A 289 4.03 5.70 -12.15
C ALA A 289 3.95 5.92 -10.64
N VAL A 290 3.71 4.85 -9.86
CA VAL A 290 3.72 4.91 -8.40
C VAL A 290 5.13 5.25 -7.89
N ALA A 291 6.18 4.62 -8.41
CA ALA A 291 7.56 4.95 -8.03
C ALA A 291 7.90 6.43 -8.32
N ASP A 292 7.54 6.95 -9.49
CA ASP A 292 7.79 8.35 -9.85
C ASP A 292 7.02 9.32 -8.94
N ALA A 293 5.79 8.98 -8.55
CA ALA A 293 5.02 9.76 -7.59
C ALA A 293 5.70 9.82 -6.20
N VAL A 294 6.26 8.69 -5.74
CA VAL A 294 7.02 8.63 -4.49
C VAL A 294 8.29 9.48 -4.61
N ARG A 295 9.05 9.38 -5.71
CA ARG A 295 10.26 10.18 -5.93
C ARG A 295 9.98 11.68 -5.93
N ARG A 296 8.90 12.13 -6.60
CA ARG A 296 8.43 13.53 -6.52
C ARG A 296 8.01 13.93 -5.10
N GLY A 297 7.58 12.97 -4.28
CA GLY A 297 7.36 13.10 -2.84
C GLY A 297 8.58 13.51 -2.04
N LEU A 298 9.75 13.03 -2.46
CA LEU A 298 11.01 13.16 -1.73
C LEU A 298 11.80 14.40 -2.13
N ASP A 299 11.62 14.90 -3.35
CA ASP A 299 12.32 16.10 -3.82
C ASP A 299 11.55 17.37 -3.40
N PRO A 300 12.06 18.17 -2.43
CA PRO A 300 11.42 19.41 -2.01
C PRO A 300 11.43 20.48 -3.12
N ARG A 301 12.18 20.28 -4.21
CA ARG A 301 12.19 21.17 -5.38
C ARG A 301 11.13 20.81 -6.42
N ILE A 302 10.57 19.61 -6.34
CA ILE A 302 9.47 19.11 -7.20
C ILE A 302 8.17 19.12 -6.38
N VAL A 303 7.93 20.23 -5.69
CA VAL A 303 6.59 20.60 -5.26
C VAL A 303 5.99 21.32 -6.46
N ASP A 304 5.19 20.62 -7.26
CA ASP A 304 4.47 21.25 -8.37
C ASP A 304 3.56 22.38 -7.84
N PRO A 305 3.38 23.47 -8.63
CA PRO A 305 2.61 24.66 -8.28
C PRO A 305 1.10 24.41 -8.11
#